data_AF-A0A9E0BRL2-F1
#
_entry.id   AF-A0A9E0BRL2-F1
#
_cell.length_a   1.000
_cell.length_b   1.000
_cell.length_c   1.000
_cell.angle_alpha   90.00
_cell.angle_beta   90.00
_cell.angle_gamma   90.00
#
_symmetry.space_group_name_H-M   'P 1'
#
loop_
_entity.id
_entity.type
_entity.pdbx_description
1 polymer ?
#
loop_
_entity_poly.entity_id
_entity_poly.type
_entity_poly.pdbx_seq_one_letter_code
_entity_poly.pdbx_strand_id
1 'polypeptide(L)'
;MFETFLQSFPLVKFPVTIREDTYQEMGENNPPLGAEMIAKYLACFNETGDDDEMTEYIACFSLPKANAFVGVIFWKAGLLTYDYFLATYTHAGMPLDCLRVAGTTVERETIIQAIATIRDDWNVNIIQGRYAASGAALPVAANSKPSVFEVLDDGKIVQLI
;
A
#
# COMPACT_ATOMS: atom_id res chain seq x y z
N MET A 1 -11.68 -18.59 1.52
CA MET A 1 -11.38 -18.40 2.96
C MET A 1 -10.29 -17.34 3.10
N PHE A 2 -9.88 -16.91 4.31
CA PHE A 2 -8.82 -15.87 4.44
C PHE A 2 -7.46 -16.36 3.92
N GLU A 3 -7.15 -17.64 4.14
CA GLU A 3 -5.96 -18.29 3.59
C GLU A 3 -5.89 -18.19 2.06
N THR A 4 -7.03 -18.34 1.37
CA THR A 4 -7.12 -18.20 -0.09
C THR A 4 -6.78 -16.79 -0.55
N PHE A 5 -7.17 -15.77 0.23
CA PHE A 5 -6.80 -14.40 -0.04
C PHE A 5 -5.30 -14.20 0.17
N LEU A 6 -4.72 -14.71 1.26
CA LEU A 6 -3.29 -14.62 1.53
C LEU A 6 -2.41 -15.34 0.50
N GLN A 7 -2.91 -16.41 -0.13
CA GLN A 7 -2.20 -17.11 -1.21
C GLN A 7 -1.95 -16.24 -2.45
N SER A 8 -2.73 -15.18 -2.63
CA SER A 8 -2.49 -14.19 -3.70
C SER A 8 -1.30 -13.27 -3.40
N PHE A 9 -0.75 -13.28 -2.18
CA PHE A 9 0.31 -12.37 -1.74
C PHE A 9 1.63 -13.12 -1.51
N PRO A 10 2.57 -13.09 -2.48
CA PRO A 10 3.88 -13.71 -2.29
C PRO A 10 4.59 -13.13 -1.06
N LEU A 11 5.28 -13.96 -0.30
CA LEU A 11 6.00 -13.53 0.91
C LEU A 11 7.31 -12.83 0.53
N VAL A 12 7.53 -11.62 1.03
CA VAL A 12 8.80 -10.88 0.86
C VAL A 12 9.62 -10.86 2.15
N LYS A 13 10.86 -10.37 2.06
CA LYS A 13 11.74 -10.15 3.21
C LYS A 13 11.82 -8.67 3.54
N PHE A 14 12.07 -8.37 4.81
CA PHE A 14 12.45 -7.02 5.23
C PHE A 14 13.93 -6.72 4.91
N PRO A 15 14.29 -5.43 4.80
CA PRO A 15 13.37 -4.31 4.59
C PRO A 15 12.81 -4.35 3.16
N VAL A 16 11.63 -3.77 2.96
CA VAL A 16 11.02 -3.63 1.62
C VAL A 16 10.73 -2.18 1.32
N THR A 17 11.10 -1.74 0.12
CA THR A 17 10.81 -0.40 -0.39
C THR A 17 9.72 -0.49 -1.45
N ILE A 18 8.69 0.33 -1.31
CA ILE A 18 7.53 0.40 -2.21
C ILE A 18 7.59 1.74 -2.93
N ARG A 19 7.65 1.66 -4.25
CA ARG A 19 7.68 2.76 -5.21
C ARG A 19 6.51 2.59 -6.18
N GLU A 20 6.34 3.57 -7.06
CA GLU A 20 5.32 3.54 -8.11
C GLU A 20 5.42 2.31 -9.01
N ASP A 21 6.65 1.92 -9.38
CA ASP A 21 6.97 0.80 -10.26
C ASP A 21 7.06 -0.57 -9.54
N THR A 22 6.86 -0.62 -8.22
CA THR A 22 7.01 -1.88 -7.47
C THR A 22 6.08 -2.98 -7.97
N TYR A 23 4.86 -2.67 -8.41
CA TYR A 23 3.98 -3.64 -9.06
C TYR A 23 4.60 -4.20 -10.35
N GLN A 24 5.19 -3.34 -11.20
CA GLN A 24 5.83 -3.74 -12.45
C GLN A 24 7.07 -4.61 -12.19
N GLU A 25 7.85 -4.27 -11.15
CA GLU A 25 9.04 -5.04 -10.73
C GLU A 25 8.68 -6.41 -10.13
N MET A 26 7.53 -6.53 -9.46
CA MET A 26 7.03 -7.78 -8.89
C MET A 26 6.50 -8.75 -9.97
N GLY A 27 6.45 -8.30 -11.23
CA GLY A 27 6.06 -9.08 -12.40
C GLY A 27 4.57 -8.95 -12.71
N GLU A 28 4.24 -8.69 -13.98
CA GLU A 28 2.88 -8.47 -14.55
C GLU A 28 1.87 -9.63 -14.36
N ASN A 29 2.12 -10.58 -13.47
CA ASN A 29 1.40 -11.86 -13.40
C ASN A 29 0.52 -12.04 -12.16
N ASN A 30 0.35 -11.04 -11.31
CA ASN A 30 -0.64 -11.12 -10.24
C ASN A 30 -2.01 -10.73 -10.80
N PRO A 31 -2.94 -11.68 -11.03
CA PRO A 31 -4.25 -11.33 -11.54
C PRO A 31 -4.98 -10.40 -10.56
N PRO A 32 -5.85 -9.51 -11.05
CA PRO A 32 -6.73 -8.73 -10.19
C PRO A 32 -7.47 -9.63 -9.21
N LEU A 33 -7.60 -9.16 -7.97
CA LEU A 33 -8.35 -9.86 -6.93
C LEU A 33 -9.82 -9.97 -7.35
N GLY A 34 -10.41 -11.15 -7.11
CA GLY A 34 -11.83 -11.36 -7.40
C GLY A 34 -12.72 -10.47 -6.54
N ALA A 35 -13.88 -10.08 -7.09
CA ALA A 35 -14.85 -9.20 -6.42
C ALA A 35 -15.25 -9.67 -5.01
N GLU A 36 -15.38 -10.99 -4.79
CA GLU A 36 -15.69 -11.53 -3.46
C GLU A 36 -14.58 -11.28 -2.43
N MET A 37 -13.31 -11.34 -2.84
CA MET A 37 -12.18 -11.07 -1.96
C MET A 37 -12.09 -9.58 -1.63
N ILE A 38 -12.30 -8.72 -2.63
CA ILE A 38 -12.32 -7.27 -2.47
C ILE A 38 -13.43 -6.88 -1.48
N ALA A 39 -14.67 -7.31 -1.74
CA ALA A 39 -15.81 -6.99 -0.90
C ALA A 39 -15.64 -7.48 0.54
N LYS A 40 -14.97 -8.62 0.74
CA LYS A 40 -14.79 -9.21 2.06
C LYS A 40 -13.63 -8.63 2.87
N TYR A 41 -12.50 -8.33 2.24
CA TYR A 41 -11.26 -8.00 2.96
C TYR A 41 -10.73 -6.59 2.68
N LEU A 42 -11.09 -5.96 1.57
CA LEU A 42 -10.55 -4.65 1.18
C LEU A 42 -11.57 -3.53 1.28
N ALA A 43 -12.85 -3.80 0.99
CA ALA A 43 -13.91 -2.79 1.00
C ALA A 43 -14.08 -2.10 2.36
N CYS A 44 -13.76 -2.79 3.46
CA CYS A 44 -13.80 -2.22 4.81
C CYS A 44 -12.83 -1.04 5.03
N PHE A 45 -11.81 -0.89 4.18
CA PHE A 45 -10.85 0.20 4.25
C PHE A 45 -11.15 1.32 3.25
N ASN A 46 -12.14 1.15 2.39
CA ASN A 46 -12.47 2.09 1.34
C ASN A 46 -13.60 3.03 1.81
N GLU A 47 -13.25 4.01 2.64
CA GLU A 47 -14.23 4.88 3.29
C GLU A 47 -14.89 5.90 2.34
N THR A 48 -14.26 6.23 1.21
CA THR A 48 -14.73 7.29 0.32
C THR A 48 -15.68 6.83 -0.80
N GLY A 49 -15.81 5.52 -1.03
CA GLY A 49 -16.69 4.99 -2.07
C GLY A 49 -16.28 5.35 -3.50
N ASP A 50 -15.03 5.78 -3.71
CA ASP A 50 -14.48 6.20 -5.00
C ASP A 50 -14.15 5.03 -5.95
N ASP A 51 -14.66 3.83 -5.67
CA ASP A 51 -14.48 2.69 -6.58
C ASP A 51 -15.48 2.82 -7.73
N ASP A 52 -14.96 3.10 -8.91
CA ASP A 52 -15.70 3.01 -10.16
C ASP A 52 -15.56 1.60 -10.77
N GLU A 53 -16.26 1.37 -11.87
CA GLU A 53 -16.21 0.10 -12.62
C GLU A 53 -14.82 -0.21 -13.20
N MET A 54 -13.89 0.74 -13.19
CA MET A 54 -12.52 0.59 -13.70
C MET A 54 -11.49 0.42 -12.59
N THR A 55 -11.91 0.36 -11.33
CA THR A 55 -11.03 0.21 -10.18
C THR A 55 -10.66 -1.26 -9.97
N GLU A 56 -9.37 -1.56 -10.09
CA GLU A 56 -8.81 -2.88 -9.86
C GLU A 56 -7.99 -2.92 -8.57
N TYR A 57 -8.06 -4.05 -7.87
CA TYR A 57 -7.24 -4.32 -6.70
C TYR A 57 -6.30 -5.47 -7.02
N ILE A 58 -5.01 -5.25 -6.86
CA ILE A 58 -3.99 -6.25 -7.18
C ILE A 58 -3.19 -6.57 -5.92
N ALA A 59 -3.08 -7.85 -5.61
CA ALA A 59 -2.24 -8.32 -4.53
C ALA A 59 -0.76 -8.14 -4.90
N CYS A 60 0.02 -7.44 -4.08
CA CYS A 60 1.45 -7.26 -4.33
C CYS A 60 2.24 -8.32 -3.57
N PHE A 61 2.22 -8.27 -2.24
CA PHE A 61 2.99 -9.19 -1.40
C PHE A 61 2.55 -9.17 0.06
N SER A 62 2.92 -10.20 0.80
CA SER A 62 2.74 -10.29 2.25
C SER A 62 4.06 -10.02 2.96
N LEU A 63 3.98 -9.35 4.10
CA LEU A 63 5.13 -9.07 4.95
C LEU A 63 5.46 -10.28 5.84
N PRO A 64 6.73 -10.43 6.29
CA PRO A 64 7.10 -11.46 7.26
C PRO A 64 6.15 -11.51 8.45
N LYS A 65 5.85 -12.73 8.93
CA LYS A 65 4.85 -12.94 9.99
C LYS A 65 5.17 -12.15 11.25
N ALA A 66 4.17 -11.41 11.74
CA ALA A 66 4.11 -10.92 13.10
C ALA A 66 3.39 -11.93 14.01
N ASN A 67 3.54 -11.78 15.33
CA ASN A 67 2.94 -12.71 16.29
C ASN A 67 1.40 -12.64 16.29
N ALA A 68 0.81 -11.44 16.33
CA ALA A 68 -0.64 -11.29 16.50
C ALA A 68 -1.41 -10.97 15.21
N PHE A 69 -0.71 -10.58 14.14
CA PHE A 69 -1.35 -10.08 12.92
C PHE A 69 -0.61 -10.52 11.64
N VAL A 70 -1.27 -10.29 10.52
CA VAL A 70 -0.74 -10.46 9.16
C VAL A 70 -0.80 -9.11 8.45
N GLY A 71 0.31 -8.70 7.82
CA GLY A 71 0.37 -7.50 7.00
C GLY A 71 0.52 -7.83 5.51
N VAL A 72 -0.26 -7.15 4.67
CA VAL A 72 -0.20 -7.30 3.21
C VAL A 72 -0.13 -5.95 2.53
N ILE A 73 0.58 -5.92 1.39
CA ILE A 73 0.59 -4.79 0.47
C ILE A 73 -0.28 -5.14 -0.72
N PHE A 74 -1.27 -4.29 -1.01
CA PHE A 74 -2.04 -4.33 -2.24
C PHE A 74 -1.97 -2.99 -2.95
N TRP A 75 -2.19 -3.04 -4.26
CA TRP A 75 -2.25 -1.87 -5.12
C TRP A 75 -3.70 -1.64 -5.56
N LYS A 76 -4.16 -0.41 -5.45
CA LYS A 76 -5.44 0.06 -5.98
C LYS A 76 -5.15 0.85 -7.26
N ALA A 77 -5.55 0.29 -8.39
CA ALA A 77 -5.38 0.88 -9.71
C ALA A 77 -6.72 1.47 -10.17
N GLY A 78 -6.81 2.80 -10.19
CA GLY A 78 -7.93 3.53 -10.79
C GLY A 78 -7.49 4.28 -12.06
N LEU A 79 -8.41 5.01 -12.69
CA LEU A 79 -8.16 5.73 -13.95
C LEU A 79 -6.97 6.73 -13.86
N LEU A 80 -6.71 7.30 -12.67
CA LEU A 80 -5.63 8.26 -12.39
C LEU A 80 -5.02 8.11 -10.98
N THR A 81 -5.28 7.00 -10.31
CA THR A 81 -4.83 6.75 -8.93
C THR A 81 -4.06 5.45 -8.89
N TYR A 82 -2.84 5.51 -8.38
CA TYR A 82 -1.93 4.37 -8.29
C TYR A 82 -1.41 4.31 -6.88
N ASP A 83 -2.25 3.82 -5.97
CA ASP A 83 -1.96 3.88 -4.54
C ASP A 83 -1.71 2.48 -3.98
N TYR A 84 -0.62 2.34 -3.25
CA TYR A 84 -0.28 1.15 -2.51
C TYR A 84 -0.72 1.30 -1.06
N PHE A 85 -1.30 0.25 -0.53
CA PHE A 85 -1.83 0.21 0.82
C PHE A 85 -1.20 -0.93 1.61
N LEU A 86 -0.83 -0.62 2.85
CA LEU A 86 -0.53 -1.60 3.88
C LEU A 86 -1.80 -1.86 4.69
N ALA A 87 -2.35 -3.06 4.56
CA ALA A 87 -3.44 -3.52 5.40
C ALA A 87 -2.97 -4.58 6.40
N THR A 88 -3.48 -4.48 7.63
CA THR A 88 -3.24 -5.44 8.69
C THR A 88 -4.52 -6.18 9.05
N TYR A 89 -4.37 -7.46 9.39
CA TYR A 89 -5.47 -8.34 9.74
C TYR A 89 -5.09 -9.23 10.92
N THR A 90 -6.08 -9.66 11.69
CA THR A 90 -5.90 -10.80 12.60
C THR A 90 -5.62 -12.07 11.77
N HIS A 91 -5.05 -13.11 12.40
CA HIS A 91 -4.88 -14.42 11.75
C HIS A 91 -6.21 -15.06 11.30
N ALA A 92 -7.35 -14.62 11.84
CA ALA A 92 -8.68 -15.04 11.43
C ALA A 92 -9.23 -14.26 10.21
N GLY A 93 -8.49 -13.26 9.71
CA GLY A 93 -8.88 -12.44 8.57
C GLY A 93 -9.82 -11.29 8.91
N MET A 94 -9.94 -10.92 10.19
CA MET A 94 -10.62 -9.68 10.57
C MET A 94 -9.71 -8.47 10.31
N PRO A 95 -10.18 -7.41 9.64
CA PRO A 95 -9.40 -6.20 9.38
C PRO A 95 -9.04 -5.50 10.69
N LEU A 96 -7.81 -5.00 10.78
CA LEU A 96 -7.31 -4.25 11.93
C LEU A 96 -7.07 -2.79 11.59
N ASP A 97 -6.29 -2.53 10.53
CA ASP A 97 -5.95 -1.17 10.11
C ASP A 97 -5.48 -1.13 8.65
N CYS A 98 -5.44 0.06 8.05
CA CYS A 98 -4.95 0.27 6.69
C CYS A 98 -4.31 1.65 6.51
N LEU A 99 -3.14 1.68 5.88
CA LEU A 99 -2.36 2.89 5.60
C LEU A 99 -2.01 2.95 4.12
N ARG A 100 -2.26 4.10 3.46
CA ARG A 100 -1.67 4.38 2.15
C ARG A 100 -0.18 4.65 2.31
N VAL A 101 0.66 3.81 1.70
CA VAL A 101 2.11 3.82 1.92
C VAL A 101 2.90 4.40 0.74
N ALA A 102 2.44 4.23 -0.49
CA ALA A 102 3.13 4.74 -1.67
C ALA A 102 2.12 5.05 -2.78
N GLY A 103 2.55 5.78 -3.80
CA GLY A 103 1.72 6.06 -4.97
C GLY A 103 1.95 7.41 -5.59
N THR A 104 1.21 7.67 -6.66
CA THR A 104 1.23 8.93 -7.39
C THR A 104 -0.17 9.53 -7.40
N THR A 105 -0.27 10.80 -7.00
CA THR A 105 -1.51 11.58 -7.09
C THR A 105 -1.23 12.85 -7.91
N VAL A 106 -2.06 13.10 -8.91
CA VAL A 106 -1.98 14.33 -9.72
C VAL A 106 -3.03 15.33 -9.25
N GLU A 107 -2.59 16.44 -8.68
CA GLU A 107 -3.43 17.55 -8.21
C GLU A 107 -3.23 18.78 -9.10
N ARG A 108 -4.14 19.04 -10.04
CA ARG A 108 -4.08 20.16 -11.01
C ARG A 108 -2.78 20.17 -11.82
N GLU A 109 -1.80 20.94 -11.38
CA GLU A 109 -0.47 21.09 -11.99
C GLU A 109 0.64 20.57 -11.08
N THR A 110 0.31 19.78 -10.04
CA THR A 110 1.28 19.20 -9.11
C THR A 110 1.18 17.68 -9.13
N ILE A 111 2.32 17.02 -9.35
CA ILE A 111 2.47 15.58 -9.16
C ILE A 111 3.01 15.36 -7.75
N ILE A 112 2.31 14.53 -6.99
CA ILE A 112 2.71 14.09 -5.66
C ILE A 112 3.10 12.63 -5.75
N GLN A 113 4.32 12.30 -5.34
CA GLN A 113 4.80 10.93 -5.34
C GLN A 113 5.22 10.54 -3.92
N ALA A 114 4.76 9.39 -3.46
CA ALA A 114 5.11 8.82 -2.17
C ALA A 114 5.87 7.50 -2.35
N ILE A 115 6.94 7.34 -1.59
CA ILE A 115 7.74 6.10 -1.51
C ILE A 115 7.77 5.66 -0.06
N ALA A 116 7.45 4.39 0.20
CA ALA A 116 7.55 3.80 1.53
C ALA A 116 8.75 2.89 1.66
N THR A 117 9.30 2.80 2.87
CA THR A 117 10.18 1.71 3.27
C THR A 117 9.68 1.13 4.59
N ILE A 118 9.43 -0.18 4.59
CA ILE A 118 9.00 -0.94 5.78
C ILE A 118 10.20 -1.73 6.27
N ARG A 119 10.58 -1.49 7.53
CA ARG A 119 11.72 -2.13 8.20
C ARG A 119 11.30 -3.37 8.97
N ASP A 120 12.29 -4.11 9.46
CA ASP A 120 12.12 -5.36 10.22
C ASP A 120 11.50 -5.18 11.61
N ASP A 121 11.54 -3.96 12.13
CA ASP A 121 10.85 -3.49 13.34
C ASP A 121 9.43 -2.97 13.07
N TRP A 122 8.85 -3.26 11.88
CA TRP A 122 7.53 -2.78 11.46
C TRP A 122 7.38 -1.24 11.44
N ASN A 123 8.48 -0.50 11.43
CA ASN A 123 8.43 0.93 11.18
C ASN A 123 8.28 1.18 9.68
N VAL A 124 7.34 2.04 9.34
CA VAL A 124 7.04 2.49 7.97
C VAL A 124 7.51 3.93 7.84
N ASN A 125 8.52 4.17 7.00
CA ASN A 125 8.95 5.50 6.63
C ASN A 125 8.38 5.84 5.25
N ILE A 126 7.58 6.90 5.17
CA ILE A 126 7.02 7.41 3.92
C ILE A 126 7.70 8.73 3.60
N ILE A 127 8.29 8.81 2.42
CA ILE A 127 8.87 10.04 1.89
C ILE A 127 8.01 10.51 0.73
N GLN A 128 7.47 11.72 0.83
CA GLN A 128 6.62 12.31 -0.20
C GLN A 128 7.30 13.50 -0.86
N GLY A 129 7.36 13.51 -2.19
CA GLY A 129 7.85 14.61 -3.02
C GLY A 129 6.72 15.29 -3.81
N ARG A 130 6.86 16.58 -4.11
CA ARG A 130 5.91 17.35 -4.93
C ARG A 130 6.64 18.02 -6.10
N TYR A 131 6.11 17.92 -7.31
CA TYR A 131 6.68 18.51 -8.53
C TYR A 131 5.63 19.24 -9.35
N ALA A 132 6.03 20.29 -10.07
CA ALA A 132 5.17 20.91 -11.06
C ALA A 132 5.04 20.00 -12.30
N ALA A 133 3.82 19.78 -12.78
CA ALA A 133 3.51 18.95 -13.96
C ALA A 133 4.11 19.52 -15.26
N SER A 134 4.50 20.80 -15.28
CA SER A 134 5.09 21.51 -16.42
C SER A 134 6.63 21.60 -16.39
N GLY A 135 7.29 21.02 -15.37
CA GLY A 135 8.75 21.10 -15.17
C GLY A 135 9.46 19.74 -15.16
N ALA A 136 10.79 19.76 -15.29
CA ALA A 136 11.60 18.55 -15.16
C ALA A 136 11.38 17.90 -13.78
N ALA A 137 11.13 16.59 -13.75
CA ALA A 137 10.97 15.82 -12.52
C ALA A 137 12.21 16.03 -11.63
N LEU A 138 12.03 16.65 -10.47
CA LEU A 138 13.06 16.63 -9.43
C LEU A 138 13.01 15.27 -8.73
N PRO A 139 14.09 14.78 -8.12
CA PRO A 139 14.01 13.56 -7.29
C PRO A 139 13.27 13.83 -5.97
N VAL A 140 12.52 12.84 -5.48
CA VAL A 140 11.63 12.89 -4.29
C VAL A 140 12.32 13.49 -3.07
N ALA A 141 13.62 13.24 -2.94
CA ALA A 141 14.45 13.65 -1.81
C ALA A 141 14.58 15.17 -1.64
N ALA A 142 14.50 15.99 -2.69
CA ALA A 142 14.91 17.40 -2.63
C ALA A 142 13.93 18.33 -1.90
N ASN A 143 12.65 17.96 -1.76
CA ASN A 143 11.60 18.76 -1.11
C ASN A 143 10.63 17.89 -0.29
N SER A 144 11.15 16.83 0.35
CA SER A 144 10.30 15.82 0.98
C SER A 144 9.83 16.17 2.39
N LYS A 145 8.58 15.79 2.70
CA LYS A 145 8.10 15.67 4.09
C LYS A 145 8.12 14.18 4.45
N PRO A 146 8.96 13.74 5.39
CA PRO A 146 8.90 12.39 5.89
C PRO A 146 7.73 12.25 6.87
N SER A 147 6.97 11.17 6.72
CA SER A 147 6.03 10.69 7.73
C SER A 147 6.50 9.34 8.23
N VAL A 148 6.43 9.14 9.54
CA VAL A 148 6.86 7.89 10.17
C VAL A 148 5.68 7.26 10.87
N PHE A 149 5.47 5.99 10.61
CA PHE A 149 4.45 5.18 11.25
C PHE A 149 5.07 3.93 11.87
N GLU A 150 4.39 3.38 12.85
CA GLU A 150 4.71 2.10 13.48
C GLU A 150 3.48 1.21 13.43
N VAL A 151 3.68 -0.05 13.04
CA VAL A 151 2.65 -1.08 13.24
C VAL A 151 2.90 -1.73 14.60
N LEU A 152 1.97 -1.52 15.52
CA LEU A 152 2.04 -2.04 16.88
C LEU A 152 1.85 -3.56 16.91
N ASP A 153 2.18 -4.18 18.04
CA ASP A 153 2.03 -5.63 18.25
C ASP A 153 0.60 -6.14 18.04
N ASP A 154 -0.42 -5.30 18.21
CA ASP A 154 -1.83 -5.62 17.97
C ASP A 154 -2.27 -5.40 16.51
N GLY A 155 -1.35 -4.99 15.64
CA GLY A 155 -1.57 -4.72 14.22
C GLY A 155 -2.13 -3.33 13.91
N LYS A 156 -2.33 -2.45 14.89
CA LYS A 156 -2.73 -1.06 14.65
C LYS A 156 -1.58 -0.23 14.10
N ILE A 157 -1.90 0.74 13.25
CA ILE A 157 -0.93 1.62 12.62
C ILE A 157 -1.04 3.00 13.28
N VAL A 158 0.06 3.48 13.86
CA VAL A 158 0.12 4.78 14.53
C VAL A 158 1.13 5.70 13.85
N GLN A 159 0.74 6.95 13.61
CA GLN A 159 1.66 7.97 13.11
C GLN A 159 2.49 8.51 14.28
N LEU A 160 3.81 8.54 14.11
CA LEU A 160 4.76 9.05 15.09
C LEU A 160 5.17 10.50 14.79
N ILE A 161 5.25 10.88 13.51
CA ILE A 161 5.70 12.20 13.03
C ILE A 161 4.87 12.65 11.83
#